data_AF-A0A954GAA6-F1
#
_entry.id   AF-A0A954GAA6-F1
#
_cell.length_a   1.000
_cell.length_b   1.000
_cell.length_c   1.000
_cell.angle_alpha   90.00
_cell.angle_beta   90.00
_cell.angle_gamma   90.00
#
_symmetry.space_group_name_H-M   'P 1'
#
loop_
_entity.id
_entity.type
_entity.pdbx_description
1 polymer ?
#
loop_
_entity_poly.entity_id
_entity_poly.type
_entity_poly.pdbx_seq_one_letter_code
_entity_poly.pdbx_strand_id
1 'polypeptide(L)'
;KVFNDAPSGFRVALLPAGRTAYISGQAVKADTVSEAAILTMKELFQTLEFLGAKPKNIVQIKAFMTPMSQANEVTEMIDGIFPEERRPPVTLVEWFSSLPIEIEMIVAMPEETPASRPAETVTYKTPTGMKASPVYSRVAIAEVSDRIYVSGITSKEPGDYPTRIHSVFNQLKTIVEEAGSDMQHLAKATYYVSEDGISGDFGKIRTEYYNPQRPPAASKATVKSVGVPNRILVLDMIAIPAK
;
A
#
# COMPACT_ATOMS: atom_id res chain seq x y z
N LYS A 1 -0.26 18.44 7.53
CA LYS A 1 -1.12 19.58 7.12
C LYS A 1 -1.82 19.17 5.83
N VAL A 2 -3.13 19.39 5.72
CA VAL A 2 -3.88 19.14 4.48
C VAL A 2 -4.14 20.49 3.83
N PHE A 3 -4.07 20.55 2.50
CA PHE A 3 -4.49 21.68 1.70
C PHE A 3 -5.54 21.21 0.71
N ASN A 4 -6.65 21.93 0.68
CA ASN A 4 -7.78 21.65 -0.19
C ASN A 4 -7.83 22.73 -1.27
N ASP A 5 -7.84 22.31 -2.53
CA ASP A 5 -8.16 23.18 -3.65
C ASP A 5 -9.67 23.10 -3.91
N ALA A 6 -10.45 23.94 -3.25
CA ALA A 6 -11.91 23.91 -3.31
C ALA A 6 -12.49 23.97 -4.74
N PRO A 7 -11.93 24.78 -5.68
CA PRO A 7 -12.35 24.77 -7.08
C PRO A 7 -12.21 23.44 -7.82
N SER A 8 -11.13 22.68 -7.57
CA SER A 8 -10.86 21.43 -8.30
C SER A 8 -11.29 20.17 -7.55
N GLY A 9 -11.52 20.27 -6.25
CA GLY A 9 -11.75 19.13 -5.37
C GLY A 9 -10.49 18.33 -5.06
N PHE A 10 -9.32 18.69 -5.61
CA PHE A 10 -8.07 18.01 -5.33
C PHE A 10 -7.47 18.42 -3.99
N ARG A 11 -6.73 17.49 -3.39
CA ARG A 11 -6.16 17.65 -2.05
C ARG A 11 -4.73 17.21 -2.04
N VAL A 12 -3.97 17.82 -1.16
CA VAL A 12 -2.60 17.41 -0.84
C VAL A 12 -2.44 17.34 0.66
N ALA A 13 -1.70 16.33 1.12
CA ALA A 13 -1.32 16.20 2.52
C ALA A 13 0.20 16.15 2.65
N LEU A 14 0.72 16.91 3.62
CA LEU A 14 2.10 16.80 4.05
C LEU A 14 2.24 15.62 5.02
N LEU A 15 3.03 14.62 4.64
CA LEU A 15 3.60 13.64 5.58
C LEU A 15 4.64 14.36 6.45
N PRO A 16 4.41 14.52 7.77
CA PRO A 16 5.43 15.10 8.64
C PRO A 16 6.67 14.19 8.73
N ALA A 17 7.81 14.78 9.05
CA ALA A 17 8.98 14.00 9.47
C ALA A 17 8.63 13.16 10.70
N GLY A 18 9.20 11.96 10.77
CA GLY A 18 8.98 10.99 11.83
C GLY A 18 8.57 9.62 11.31
N ARG A 19 8.05 8.82 12.24
CA ARG A 19 7.65 7.44 11.97
C ARG A 19 6.40 7.39 11.10
N THR A 20 6.33 6.43 10.18
CA THR A 20 5.19 6.29 9.26
C THR A 20 4.76 4.85 9.19
N ALA A 21 3.46 4.59 9.39
CA ALA A 21 2.87 3.30 9.13
C ALA A 21 2.28 3.24 7.72
N TYR A 22 2.61 2.17 7.02
CA TYR A 22 2.00 1.75 5.77
C TYR A 22 1.07 0.58 6.08
N ILE A 23 -0.23 0.77 5.86
CA ILE A 23 -1.25 -0.23 6.13
C ILE A 23 -1.66 -0.85 4.81
N SER A 24 -1.54 -2.18 4.74
CA SER A 24 -1.95 -2.98 3.59
C SER A 24 -3.43 -2.86 3.32
N GLY A 25 -3.81 -3.15 2.08
CA GLY A 25 -5.21 -3.29 1.68
C GLY A 25 -6.02 -4.15 2.65
N GLN A 26 -7.13 -3.59 3.11
CA GLN A 26 -8.20 -4.31 3.78
C GLN A 26 -9.45 -4.25 2.92
N ALA A 27 -10.27 -5.30 2.98
CA ALA A 27 -11.48 -5.39 2.20
C ALA A 27 -12.53 -6.18 2.99
N VAL A 28 -13.59 -5.50 3.39
CA VAL A 28 -14.77 -6.13 3.99
C VAL A 28 -15.84 -6.29 2.93
N LYS A 29 -16.31 -7.53 2.74
CA LYS A 29 -17.35 -7.83 1.77
C LYS A 29 -18.70 -7.26 2.23
N ALA A 30 -19.40 -6.63 1.30
CA ALA A 30 -20.80 -6.21 1.43
C ALA A 30 -21.49 -6.26 0.06
N ASP A 31 -22.80 -5.99 0.03
CA ASP A 31 -23.60 -6.04 -1.20
C ASP A 31 -23.39 -4.81 -2.09
N THR A 32 -23.05 -3.67 -1.48
CA THR A 32 -22.77 -2.40 -2.20
C THR A 32 -21.33 -1.95 -1.95
N VAL A 33 -20.77 -1.18 -2.89
CA VAL A 33 -19.42 -0.61 -2.73
C VAL A 33 -19.35 0.35 -1.54
N SER A 34 -20.40 1.14 -1.32
CA SER A 34 -20.46 2.12 -0.24
C SER A 34 -20.52 1.45 1.13
N GLU A 35 -21.33 0.41 1.29
CA GLU A 35 -21.36 -0.38 2.52
C GLU A 35 -20.02 -1.08 2.76
N ALA A 36 -19.44 -1.70 1.72
CA ALA A 36 -18.14 -2.35 1.81
C ALA A 36 -17.05 -1.34 2.20
N ALA A 37 -17.08 -0.13 1.65
CA ALA A 37 -16.14 0.92 1.95
C ALA A 37 -16.30 1.43 3.40
N ILE A 38 -17.54 1.60 3.91
CA ILE A 38 -17.81 1.94 5.32
C ILE A 38 -17.27 0.86 6.25
N LEU A 39 -17.56 -0.41 5.99
CA LEU A 39 -17.11 -1.51 6.82
C LEU A 39 -15.59 -1.66 6.79
N THR A 40 -14.98 -1.49 5.61
CA THR A 40 -13.52 -1.51 5.44
C THR A 40 -12.86 -0.38 6.22
N MET A 41 -13.39 0.85 6.16
CA MET A 41 -12.89 1.97 6.96
C MET A 41 -13.01 1.71 8.47
N LYS A 42 -14.06 1.03 8.94
CA LYS A 42 -14.20 0.63 10.35
C LYS A 42 -13.10 -0.35 10.78
N GLU A 43 -12.78 -1.36 9.97
CA GLU A 43 -11.67 -2.30 10.26
C GLU A 43 -10.30 -1.60 10.24
N LEU A 44 -10.11 -0.66 9.31
CA LEU A 44 -8.91 0.16 9.26
C LEU A 44 -8.78 1.07 10.50
N PHE A 45 -9.88 1.58 11.05
CA PHE A 45 -9.84 2.33 12.32
C PHE A 45 -9.46 1.46 13.51
N GLN A 46 -9.86 0.20 13.56
CA GLN A 46 -9.35 -0.75 14.56
C GLN A 46 -7.83 -0.96 14.40
N THR A 47 -7.33 -0.95 13.15
CA THR A 47 -5.88 -0.99 12.90
C THR A 47 -5.18 0.27 13.40
N LEU A 48 -5.78 1.46 13.21
CA LEU A 48 -5.25 2.70 13.78
C LEU A 48 -5.20 2.66 15.31
N GLU A 49 -6.26 2.19 15.96
CA GLU A 49 -6.32 2.03 17.42
C GLU A 49 -5.22 1.11 17.93
N PHE A 50 -5.00 -0.03 17.27
CA PHE A 50 -3.88 -0.94 17.58
C PHE A 50 -2.51 -0.23 17.49
N LEU A 51 -2.35 0.70 16.55
CA LEU A 51 -1.14 1.49 16.36
C LEU A 51 -1.06 2.71 17.29
N GLY A 52 -2.06 2.95 18.14
CA GLY A 52 -2.18 4.17 18.95
C GLY A 52 -2.46 5.44 18.13
N ALA A 53 -2.77 5.30 16.84
CA ALA A 53 -3.08 6.39 15.92
C ALA A 53 -4.59 6.73 15.92
N LYS A 54 -4.95 7.86 15.29
CA LYS A 54 -6.33 8.33 15.15
C LYS A 54 -6.61 8.70 13.69
N PRO A 55 -7.87 8.85 13.26
CA PRO A 55 -8.19 9.25 11.88
C PRO A 55 -7.45 10.52 11.40
N LYS A 56 -7.20 11.49 12.29
CA LYS A 56 -6.41 12.70 11.99
C LYS A 56 -4.95 12.45 11.58
N ASN A 57 -4.44 11.24 11.83
CA ASN A 57 -3.08 10.81 11.49
C ASN A 57 -2.99 10.23 10.08
N ILE A 58 -4.11 9.96 9.41
CA ILE A 58 -4.13 9.48 8.03
C ILE A 58 -3.59 10.59 7.12
N VAL A 59 -2.61 10.24 6.30
CA VAL A 59 -1.95 11.14 5.36
C VAL A 59 -2.47 10.92 3.94
N GLN A 60 -2.72 9.67 3.55
CA GLN A 60 -3.26 9.34 2.24
C GLN A 60 -4.09 8.08 2.32
N ILE A 61 -5.17 8.04 1.55
CA ILE A 61 -5.95 6.84 1.27
C ILE A 61 -5.79 6.48 -0.21
N LYS A 62 -5.58 5.19 -0.51
CA LYS A 62 -5.74 4.65 -1.86
C LYS A 62 -6.75 3.52 -1.80
N ALA A 63 -7.70 3.52 -2.73
CA ALA A 63 -8.70 2.48 -2.84
C ALA A 63 -8.69 1.85 -4.25
N PHE A 64 -8.75 0.54 -4.28
CA PHE A 64 -8.95 -0.26 -5.49
C PHE A 64 -10.42 -0.67 -5.51
N MET A 65 -11.17 -0.30 -6.56
CA MET A 65 -12.62 -0.46 -6.53
C MET A 65 -13.22 -0.89 -7.87
N THR A 66 -14.38 -1.53 -7.79
CA THR A 66 -15.26 -1.84 -8.91
C THR A 66 -16.73 -1.83 -8.45
N PRO A 67 -17.67 -1.30 -9.25
CA PRO A 67 -17.45 -0.63 -10.54
C PRO A 67 -16.92 0.82 -10.34
N MET A 68 -16.05 1.28 -11.25
CA MET A 68 -15.50 2.65 -11.19
C MET A 68 -16.56 3.75 -11.44
N SER A 69 -17.74 3.39 -11.96
CA SER A 69 -18.87 4.32 -12.08
C SER A 69 -19.36 4.87 -10.73
N GLN A 70 -19.02 4.23 -9.61
CA GLN A 70 -19.39 4.66 -8.25
C GLN A 70 -18.27 5.46 -7.54
N ALA A 71 -17.25 5.92 -8.28
CA ALA A 71 -16.10 6.65 -7.73
C ALA A 71 -16.48 7.88 -6.89
N ASN A 72 -17.45 8.67 -7.37
CA ASN A 72 -17.91 9.87 -6.68
C ASN A 72 -18.57 9.51 -5.34
N GLU A 73 -19.43 8.50 -5.33
CA GLU A 73 -20.12 8.03 -4.12
C GLU A 73 -19.13 7.54 -3.06
N VAL A 74 -18.12 6.75 -3.46
CA VAL A 74 -17.06 6.28 -2.55
C VAL A 74 -16.25 7.47 -1.99
N THR A 75 -15.92 8.45 -2.84
CA THR A 75 -15.18 9.64 -2.41
C THR A 75 -15.98 10.47 -1.42
N GLU A 76 -17.25 10.75 -1.71
CA GLU A 76 -18.16 11.49 -0.83
C GLU A 76 -18.36 10.77 0.50
N MET A 77 -18.48 9.44 0.48
CA MET A 77 -18.58 8.64 1.70
C MET A 77 -17.31 8.78 2.55
N ILE A 78 -16.12 8.58 1.97
CA ILE A 78 -14.84 8.72 2.70
C ILE A 78 -14.73 10.14 3.28
N ASP A 79 -15.11 11.15 2.49
CA ASP A 79 -15.08 12.55 2.89
C ASP A 79 -16.00 12.87 4.06
N GLY A 80 -17.16 12.22 4.12
CA GLY A 80 -18.11 12.33 5.22
C GLY A 80 -17.56 11.85 6.58
N ILE A 81 -16.48 11.06 6.57
CA ILE A 81 -15.83 10.58 7.80
C ILE A 81 -14.96 11.65 8.44
N PHE A 82 -14.45 12.61 7.66
CA PHE A 82 -13.48 13.60 8.12
C PHE A 82 -14.09 15.01 8.12
N PRO A 83 -13.71 15.86 9.09
CA PRO A 83 -13.99 17.28 8.97
C PRO A 83 -13.28 17.84 7.73
N GLU A 84 -13.88 18.84 7.09
CA GLU A 84 -13.48 19.34 5.77
C GLU A 84 -11.99 19.68 5.68
N GLU A 85 -11.46 20.35 6.71
CA GLU A 85 -10.05 20.76 6.81
C GLU A 85 -9.06 19.61 7.08
N ARG A 86 -9.55 18.39 7.24
CA ARG A 86 -8.75 17.16 7.51
C ARG A 86 -9.02 16.04 6.52
N ARG A 87 -9.82 16.24 5.47
CA ARG A 87 -10.07 15.21 4.47
C ARG A 87 -8.75 14.81 3.77
N PRO A 88 -8.27 13.57 3.90
CA PRO A 88 -7.03 13.17 3.26
C PRO A 88 -7.19 13.14 1.73
N PRO A 89 -6.10 13.27 0.96
CA PRO A 89 -6.11 12.91 -0.46
C PRO A 89 -6.48 11.44 -0.63
N VAL A 90 -7.41 11.19 -1.56
CA VAL A 90 -7.88 9.85 -1.95
C VAL A 90 -7.44 9.58 -3.38
N THR A 91 -6.86 8.41 -3.64
CA THR A 91 -6.59 7.92 -5.00
C THR A 91 -7.44 6.68 -5.27
N LEU A 92 -8.23 6.71 -6.33
CA LEU A 92 -9.03 5.57 -6.77
C LEU A 92 -8.35 4.87 -7.95
N VAL A 93 -8.33 3.54 -7.92
CA VAL A 93 -7.83 2.69 -9.00
C VAL A 93 -8.91 1.69 -9.38
N GLU A 94 -9.23 1.61 -10.68
CA GLU A 94 -10.15 0.59 -11.17
C GLU A 94 -9.46 -0.76 -11.17
N TRP A 95 -10.13 -1.75 -10.58
CA TRP A 95 -9.66 -3.13 -10.57
C TRP A 95 -10.71 -4.11 -11.08
N PHE A 96 -10.27 -5.31 -11.43
CA PHE A 96 -11.14 -6.46 -11.71
C PHE A 96 -11.07 -7.40 -10.51
N SER A 97 -12.16 -7.46 -9.74
CA SER A 97 -12.20 -8.23 -8.50
C SER A 97 -13.63 -8.65 -8.20
N SER A 98 -13.79 -9.75 -7.47
CA SER A 98 -15.06 -10.14 -6.85
C SER A 98 -15.37 -9.35 -5.58
N LEU A 99 -14.40 -8.61 -5.05
CA LEU A 99 -14.57 -7.68 -3.94
C LEU A 99 -14.84 -6.27 -4.50
N PRO A 100 -15.80 -5.52 -3.94
CA PRO A 100 -16.16 -4.21 -4.48
C PRO A 100 -15.09 -3.15 -4.22
N ILE A 101 -14.39 -3.23 -3.09
CA ILE A 101 -13.34 -2.27 -2.72
C ILE A 101 -12.30 -2.89 -1.79
N GLU A 102 -11.04 -2.51 -1.96
CA GLU A 102 -9.93 -2.67 -1.01
C GLU A 102 -9.31 -1.30 -0.74
N ILE A 103 -8.99 -1.01 0.51
CA ILE A 103 -8.44 0.29 0.93
C ILE A 103 -7.10 0.08 1.64
N GLU A 104 -6.07 0.77 1.17
CA GLU A 104 -4.76 0.92 1.83
C GLU A 104 -4.56 2.36 2.30
N MET A 105 -3.69 2.59 3.28
CA MET A 105 -3.42 3.95 3.77
C MET A 105 -2.00 4.17 4.26
N ILE A 106 -1.59 5.44 4.23
CA ILE A 106 -0.36 5.95 4.84
C ILE A 106 -0.74 6.76 6.08
N VAL A 107 -0.07 6.49 7.20
CA VAL A 107 -0.39 7.08 8.50
C VAL A 107 0.87 7.66 9.13
N ALA A 108 0.80 8.93 9.54
CA ALA A 108 1.85 9.55 10.35
C ALA A 108 1.70 9.10 11.81
N MET A 109 2.68 8.37 12.33
CA MET A 109 2.61 7.86 13.70
C MET A 109 2.66 9.03 14.70
N PRO A 110 1.88 8.97 15.80
CA PRO A 110 1.76 10.08 16.75
C PRO A 110 2.95 10.22 17.72
N GLU A 111 3.79 9.19 17.85
CA GLU A 111 4.94 9.18 18.77
C GLU A 111 6.10 10.06 18.27
N GLU A 112 6.89 10.56 19.22
CA GLU A 112 8.05 11.40 18.92
C GLU A 112 9.09 10.66 18.08
N THR A 113 9.77 11.41 17.22
CA THR A 113 10.90 10.87 16.46
C THR A 113 12.01 10.50 17.44
N PRO A 114 12.56 9.27 17.35
CA PRO A 114 13.68 8.88 18.21
C PRO A 114 14.82 9.92 18.15
N ALA A 115 15.38 10.27 19.31
CA ALA A 115 16.48 11.25 19.41
C ALA A 115 17.76 10.81 18.68
N SER A 116 17.88 9.52 18.40
CA SER A 116 18.93 8.91 17.59
C SER A 116 18.33 7.91 16.63
N ARG A 117 19.03 7.62 15.53
CA ARG A 117 18.55 6.67 14.53
C ARG A 117 18.40 5.26 15.14
N PRO A 118 17.22 4.63 15.07
CA PRO A 118 17.01 3.29 15.59
C PRO A 118 17.80 2.25 14.79
N ALA A 119 18.19 1.15 15.43
CA ALA A 119 18.88 0.04 14.79
C ALA A 119 17.97 -0.68 13.77
N GLU A 120 16.70 -0.86 14.10
CA GLU A 120 15.67 -1.32 13.17
C GLU A 120 15.03 -0.11 12.51
N THR A 121 15.29 0.12 11.23
CA THR A 121 14.73 1.27 10.49
C THR A 121 13.30 0.99 9.99
N VAL A 122 12.86 -0.26 9.98
CA VAL A 122 11.48 -0.67 9.67
C VAL A 122 11.05 -1.87 10.52
N THR A 123 9.81 -1.86 11.00
CA THR A 123 9.20 -2.97 11.74
C THR A 123 7.89 -3.42 11.09
N TYR A 124 7.50 -4.67 11.33
CA TYR A 124 6.30 -5.28 10.73
C TYR A 124 5.36 -5.75 11.82
N LYS A 125 4.07 -5.46 11.68
CA LYS A 125 3.06 -5.75 12.70
C LYS A 125 1.84 -6.43 12.07
N THR A 126 1.21 -7.29 12.85
CA THR A 126 -0.10 -7.87 12.57
C THR A 126 -1.03 -7.44 13.69
N PRO A 127 -2.06 -6.61 13.42
CA PRO A 127 -3.06 -6.23 14.41
C PRO A 127 -3.76 -7.44 15.03
N THR A 128 -4.19 -7.30 16.28
CA THR A 128 -4.94 -8.35 17.01
C THR A 128 -6.14 -8.82 16.20
N GLY A 129 -6.33 -10.13 16.08
CA GLY A 129 -7.43 -10.74 15.33
C GLY A 129 -7.18 -10.92 13.82
N MET A 130 -6.12 -10.32 13.27
CA MET A 130 -5.72 -10.56 11.88
C MET A 130 -4.75 -11.73 11.75
N LYS A 131 -4.78 -12.37 10.58
CA LYS A 131 -3.81 -13.41 10.21
C LYS A 131 -2.59 -12.78 9.54
N ALA A 132 -1.40 -13.16 10.03
CA ALA A 132 -0.14 -12.88 9.38
C ALA A 132 -0.04 -13.62 8.04
N SER A 133 0.78 -13.11 7.12
CA SER A 133 1.02 -13.68 5.81
C SER A 133 2.53 -13.75 5.55
N PRO A 134 3.02 -14.81 4.87
CA PRO A 134 4.44 -14.93 4.55
C PRO A 134 4.88 -13.99 3.41
N VAL A 135 3.95 -13.35 2.69
CA VAL A 135 4.25 -12.57 1.48
C VAL A 135 3.77 -11.12 1.52
N TYR A 136 3.15 -10.70 2.63
CA TYR A 136 2.86 -9.30 2.95
C TYR A 136 2.64 -9.16 4.47
N SER A 137 2.97 -7.99 5.03
CA SER A 137 2.60 -7.66 6.41
C SER A 137 1.28 -6.89 6.44
N ARG A 138 0.54 -6.89 7.55
CA ARG A 138 -0.65 -6.05 7.67
C ARG A 138 -0.27 -4.57 7.80
N VAL A 139 0.81 -4.33 8.54
CA VAL A 139 1.40 -3.01 8.73
C VAL A 139 2.91 -3.12 8.66
N ALA A 140 3.54 -2.21 7.92
CA ALA A 140 4.97 -1.92 8.01
C ALA A 140 5.15 -0.51 8.57
N ILE A 141 6.00 -0.34 9.57
CA ILE A 141 6.27 0.94 10.21
C ILE A 141 7.70 1.32 9.88
N ALA A 142 7.88 2.37 9.11
CA ALA A 142 9.17 3.02 8.98
C ALA A 142 9.48 3.78 10.27
N GLU A 143 10.54 3.36 10.96
CA GLU A 143 10.99 3.90 12.24
C GLU A 143 11.85 5.16 12.08
N VAL A 144 12.21 5.50 10.85
CA VAL A 144 12.95 6.69 10.44
C VAL A 144 12.12 7.57 9.50
N SER A 145 12.59 8.78 9.18
CA SER A 145 11.92 9.67 8.21
C SER A 145 12.30 9.39 6.75
N ASP A 146 13.48 8.81 6.52
CA ASP A 146 14.04 8.64 5.17
C ASP A 146 13.27 7.58 4.37
N ARG A 147 13.08 7.84 3.08
CA ARG A 147 12.37 6.93 2.16
C ARG A 147 13.17 6.76 0.88
N ILE A 148 13.12 5.55 0.34
CA ILE A 148 13.61 5.23 -1.00
C ILE A 148 12.37 4.91 -1.84
N TYR A 149 12.11 5.76 -2.83
CA TYR A 149 11.00 5.58 -3.77
C TYR A 149 11.51 4.89 -5.02
N VAL A 150 10.90 3.76 -5.36
CA VAL A 150 11.25 2.96 -6.52
C VAL A 150 10.25 3.25 -7.62
N SER A 151 10.74 3.63 -8.81
CA SER A 151 9.89 3.72 -10.00
C SER A 151 9.26 2.36 -10.32
N GLY A 152 8.07 2.36 -10.92
CA GLY A 152 7.37 1.11 -11.24
C GLY A 152 8.25 0.11 -12.01
N ILE A 153 8.53 -1.05 -11.41
CA ILE A 153 9.36 -2.09 -12.00
C ILE A 153 8.47 -3.04 -12.80
N THR A 154 8.78 -3.22 -14.08
CA THR A 154 8.20 -4.27 -14.94
C THR A 154 9.26 -5.30 -15.29
N SER A 155 8.87 -6.45 -15.85
CA SER A 155 9.85 -7.42 -16.35
C SER A 155 10.72 -6.81 -17.44
N LYS A 156 11.99 -7.21 -17.55
CA LYS A 156 12.88 -6.70 -18.61
C LYS A 156 12.42 -7.12 -20.00
N GLU A 157 11.94 -8.36 -20.11
CA GLU A 157 11.45 -8.96 -21.35
C GLU A 157 10.06 -9.58 -21.15
N PRO A 158 9.32 -9.86 -22.24
CA PRO A 158 8.18 -10.78 -22.20
C PRO A 158 8.62 -12.18 -21.79
N GLY A 159 7.66 -13.04 -21.43
CA GLY A 159 7.92 -14.42 -21.03
C GLY A 159 6.68 -15.09 -20.45
N ASP A 160 6.86 -16.26 -19.84
CA ASP A 160 5.84 -16.87 -18.98
C ASP A 160 5.71 -16.13 -17.64
N TYR A 161 4.74 -16.52 -16.82
CA TYR A 161 4.52 -15.88 -15.53
C TYR A 161 5.74 -15.94 -14.61
N PRO A 162 6.36 -17.11 -14.35
CA PRO A 162 7.53 -17.18 -13.49
C PRO A 162 8.69 -16.29 -13.93
N THR A 163 9.04 -16.32 -15.22
CA THR A 163 10.15 -15.51 -15.76
C THR A 163 9.94 -14.03 -15.51
N ARG A 164 8.71 -13.54 -15.72
CA ARG A 164 8.36 -12.13 -15.52
C ARG A 164 8.43 -11.74 -14.04
N ILE A 165 7.93 -12.60 -13.15
CA ILE A 165 7.93 -12.35 -11.71
C ILE A 165 9.36 -12.31 -11.17
N HIS A 166 10.20 -13.31 -11.50
CA HIS A 166 11.61 -13.31 -11.14
C HIS A 166 12.35 -12.09 -11.68
N SER A 167 12.07 -11.70 -12.94
CA SER A 167 12.67 -10.52 -13.54
C SER A 167 12.37 -9.24 -12.73
N VAL A 168 11.14 -9.06 -12.26
CA VAL A 168 10.75 -7.92 -11.41
C VAL A 168 11.47 -7.95 -10.07
N PHE A 169 11.48 -9.10 -9.37
CA PHE A 169 12.09 -9.19 -8.05
C PHE A 169 13.63 -9.12 -8.05
N ASN A 170 14.29 -9.68 -9.07
CA ASN A 170 15.75 -9.56 -9.23
C ASN A 170 16.15 -8.10 -9.49
N GLN A 171 15.35 -7.36 -10.28
CA GLN A 171 15.55 -5.93 -10.48
C GLN A 171 15.33 -5.14 -9.19
N LEU A 172 14.25 -5.42 -8.46
CA LEU A 172 13.99 -4.80 -7.17
C LEU A 172 15.18 -4.97 -6.23
N LYS A 173 15.66 -6.21 -6.04
CA LYS A 173 16.80 -6.50 -5.17
C LYS A 173 18.01 -5.63 -5.53
N THR A 174 18.36 -5.59 -6.81
CA THR A 174 19.52 -4.84 -7.30
C THR A 174 19.39 -3.35 -6.99
N ILE A 175 18.26 -2.73 -7.34
CA ILE A 175 18.12 -1.27 -7.24
C ILE A 175 17.95 -0.79 -5.79
N VAL A 176 17.36 -1.59 -4.89
CA VAL A 176 17.27 -1.21 -3.47
C VAL A 176 18.60 -1.38 -2.75
N GLU A 177 19.41 -2.37 -3.14
CA GLU A 177 20.78 -2.56 -2.63
C GLU A 177 21.67 -1.36 -3.02
N GLU A 178 21.61 -0.92 -4.28
CA GLU A 178 22.34 0.28 -4.76
C GLU A 178 21.93 1.56 -4.02
N ALA A 179 20.67 1.64 -3.56
CA ALA A 179 20.15 2.78 -2.80
C ALA A 179 20.42 2.70 -1.28
N GLY A 180 21.17 1.70 -0.80
CA GLY A 180 21.49 1.53 0.62
C GLY A 180 20.38 0.89 1.47
N SER A 181 19.46 0.16 0.83
CA SER A 181 18.45 -0.70 1.45
C SER A 181 18.72 -2.17 1.11
N ASP A 182 17.74 -3.05 1.34
CA ASP A 182 17.76 -4.46 0.96
C ASP A 182 16.34 -5.05 0.99
N MET A 183 16.21 -6.35 0.71
CA MET A 183 14.93 -7.08 0.71
C MET A 183 14.31 -7.26 2.11
N GLN A 184 15.03 -6.95 3.19
CA GLN A 184 14.56 -6.98 4.60
C GLN A 184 14.07 -5.61 5.10
N HIS A 185 14.22 -4.56 4.29
CA HIS A 185 13.87 -3.18 4.64
C HIS A 185 12.84 -2.55 3.68
N LEU A 186 11.95 -3.38 3.12
CA LEU A 186 10.86 -2.95 2.25
C LEU A 186 9.64 -2.53 3.09
N ALA A 187 9.04 -1.36 2.81
CA ALA A 187 7.94 -0.85 3.62
C ALA A 187 6.57 -1.06 2.95
N LYS A 188 6.40 -0.63 1.70
CA LYS A 188 5.10 -0.71 1.01
C LYS A 188 5.26 -1.18 -0.42
N ALA A 189 4.47 -2.17 -0.83
CA ALA A 189 4.40 -2.66 -2.19
C ALA A 189 2.97 -2.54 -2.73
N THR A 190 2.80 -2.01 -3.94
CA THR A 190 1.55 -2.14 -4.67
C THR A 190 1.84 -2.86 -5.98
N TYR A 191 1.15 -3.97 -6.20
CA TYR A 191 1.30 -4.79 -7.40
C TYR A 191 0.09 -4.59 -8.29
N TYR A 192 0.31 -4.20 -9.54
CA TYR A 192 -0.74 -4.21 -10.55
C TYR A 192 -0.46 -5.31 -11.55
N VAL A 193 -1.45 -6.17 -11.78
CA VAL A 193 -1.38 -7.28 -12.73
C VAL A 193 -2.46 -7.14 -13.78
N SER A 194 -2.18 -7.41 -15.05
CA SER A 194 -3.20 -7.32 -16.12
C SER A 194 -3.78 -8.66 -16.55
N GLU A 195 -3.29 -9.76 -15.98
CA GLU A 195 -3.73 -11.12 -16.29
C GLU A 195 -3.95 -11.89 -14.99
N ASP A 196 -5.17 -12.34 -14.73
CA ASP A 196 -5.52 -13.00 -13.45
C ASP A 196 -4.74 -14.29 -13.20
N GLY A 197 -4.40 -15.01 -14.27
CA GLY A 197 -3.67 -16.28 -14.23
C GLY A 197 -2.32 -16.20 -13.53
N ILE A 198 -1.69 -15.01 -13.46
CA ILE A 198 -0.40 -14.80 -12.80
C ILE A 198 -0.48 -15.02 -11.28
N SER A 199 -1.68 -14.92 -10.69
CA SER A 199 -1.87 -14.83 -9.23
C SER A 199 -1.34 -16.03 -8.46
N GLY A 200 -1.46 -17.24 -9.02
CA GLY A 200 -0.98 -18.47 -8.39
C GLY A 200 0.54 -18.49 -8.28
N ASP A 201 1.24 -18.27 -9.39
CA ASP A 201 2.70 -18.23 -9.43
C ASP A 201 3.24 -17.05 -8.62
N PHE A 202 2.56 -15.90 -8.68
CA PHE A 202 2.91 -14.70 -7.91
C PHE A 202 2.86 -14.91 -6.40
N GLY A 203 1.89 -15.69 -5.91
CA GLY A 203 1.84 -16.07 -4.50
C GLY A 203 3.03 -16.93 -4.07
N LYS A 204 3.40 -17.91 -4.90
CA LYS A 204 4.48 -18.87 -4.61
C LYS A 204 5.86 -18.21 -4.70
N ILE A 205 6.16 -17.57 -5.82
CA ILE A 205 7.50 -17.03 -6.11
C ILE A 205 7.89 -15.92 -5.12
N ARG A 206 6.93 -15.16 -4.61
CA ARG A 206 7.22 -14.15 -3.56
C ARG A 206 7.88 -14.76 -2.32
N THR A 207 7.61 -16.01 -1.99
CA THR A 207 8.25 -16.68 -0.83
C THR A 207 9.74 -16.97 -1.05
N GLU A 208 10.23 -16.91 -2.29
CA GLU A 208 11.64 -17.08 -2.61
C GLU A 208 12.44 -15.79 -2.35
N TYR A 209 11.77 -14.63 -2.36
CA TYR A 209 12.37 -13.31 -2.23
C TYR A 209 12.14 -12.68 -0.87
N TYR A 210 11.00 -12.95 -0.25
CA TYR A 210 10.65 -12.36 1.03
C TYR A 210 11.00 -13.28 2.19
N ASN A 211 11.63 -12.66 3.20
CA ASN A 211 11.61 -13.22 4.54
C ASN A 211 10.15 -13.19 5.05
N PRO A 212 9.55 -14.32 5.44
CA PRO A 212 8.16 -14.38 5.87
C PRO A 212 7.87 -13.56 7.14
N GLN A 213 8.90 -13.16 7.88
CA GLN A 213 8.77 -12.26 9.04
C GLN A 213 8.94 -10.78 8.71
N ARG A 214 9.42 -10.46 7.50
CA ARG A 214 9.71 -9.09 7.05
C ARG A 214 9.15 -8.75 5.66
N PRO A 215 7.97 -9.25 5.24
CA PRO A 215 7.43 -8.81 3.96
C PRO A 215 6.86 -7.38 4.07
N PRO A 216 6.93 -6.56 3.01
CA PRO A 216 6.35 -5.22 3.01
C PRO A 216 4.84 -5.25 3.26
N ALA A 217 4.27 -4.14 3.73
CA ALA A 217 2.84 -3.93 3.64
C ALA A 217 2.46 -3.92 2.15
N ALA A 218 1.40 -4.61 1.73
CA ALA A 218 1.11 -4.73 0.33
C ALA A 218 -0.37 -4.86 -0.04
N SER A 219 -0.66 -4.37 -1.24
CA SER A 219 -1.91 -4.55 -1.99
C SER A 219 -1.63 -5.08 -3.39
N LYS A 220 -2.59 -5.82 -3.95
CA LYS A 220 -2.52 -6.32 -5.33
C LYS A 220 -3.83 -6.06 -6.04
N ALA A 221 -3.78 -5.38 -7.19
CA ALA A 221 -4.94 -5.13 -8.03
C ALA A 221 -4.78 -5.77 -9.41
N THR A 222 -5.79 -6.51 -9.85
CA THR A 222 -5.91 -6.83 -11.28
C THR A 222 -6.45 -5.59 -12.00
N VAL A 223 -5.75 -5.11 -13.02
CA VAL A 223 -6.08 -3.90 -13.80
C VAL A 223 -6.16 -4.23 -15.28
N LYS A 224 -6.64 -3.27 -16.09
CA LYS A 224 -6.77 -3.49 -17.54
C LYS A 224 -5.42 -3.61 -18.25
N SER A 225 -4.44 -2.84 -17.80
CA SER A 225 -3.08 -2.79 -18.36
C SER A 225 -2.12 -2.16 -17.35
N VAL A 226 -0.84 -2.50 -17.43
CA VAL A 226 0.23 -1.95 -16.59
C VAL A 226 1.02 -0.82 -17.27
N GLY A 227 0.51 -0.29 -18.38
CA GLY A 227 1.07 0.90 -19.04
C GLY A 227 2.33 0.69 -19.88
N VAL A 228 2.93 -0.52 -19.88
CA VAL A 228 4.09 -0.87 -20.71
C VAL A 228 3.70 -1.99 -21.69
N PRO A 229 3.91 -1.81 -23.01
CA PRO A 229 3.60 -2.83 -24.00
C PRO A 229 4.25 -4.18 -23.69
N ASN A 230 3.50 -5.26 -23.88
CA ASN A 230 3.96 -6.64 -23.65
C ASN A 230 4.42 -6.91 -22.20
N ARG A 231 4.00 -6.11 -21.22
CA ARG A 231 4.18 -6.33 -19.78
C ARG A 231 2.82 -6.54 -19.13
N ILE A 232 2.82 -7.31 -18.04
CA ILE A 232 1.59 -7.73 -17.35
C ILE A 232 1.65 -7.51 -15.84
N LEU A 233 2.79 -7.06 -15.33
CA LEU A 233 3.05 -6.80 -13.92
C LEU A 233 3.84 -5.51 -13.82
N VAL A 234 3.40 -4.60 -12.94
CA VAL A 234 4.24 -3.53 -12.42
C VAL A 234 4.24 -3.56 -10.89
N LEU A 235 5.43 -3.38 -10.32
CA LEU A 235 5.67 -3.28 -8.89
C LEU A 235 6.03 -1.84 -8.52
N ASP A 236 5.18 -1.22 -7.70
CA ASP A 236 5.43 0.06 -7.04
C ASP A 236 5.92 -0.22 -5.61
N MET A 237 7.10 0.29 -5.25
CA MET A 237 7.76 -0.04 -3.98
C MET A 237 8.27 1.21 -3.26
N ILE A 238 8.05 1.24 -1.94
CA ILE A 238 8.74 2.12 -1.02
C ILE A 238 9.64 1.24 -0.14
N ALA A 239 10.94 1.52 -0.15
CA ALA A 239 11.93 0.91 0.72
C ALA A 239 12.44 1.91 1.75
N ILE A 240 13.06 1.39 2.81
CA ILE A 240 13.67 2.16 3.90
C ILE A 240 15.17 1.88 3.90
N PRO A 241 16.04 2.90 4.06
CA PRO A 241 17.47 2.64 4.18
C PRO A 241 17.77 1.66 5.31
N ALA A 242 18.67 0.71 5.07
CA ALA A 242 19.01 -0.34 6.04
C ALA A 242 19.87 0.19 7.21
N LYS A 243 20.50 1.36 7.02
CA LYS A 243 21.33 2.05 8.00
C LYS A 243 21.05 3.52 8.02
#